data_AF-A0A9P0ZDL4-F1
#
_entry.id   AF-A0A9P0ZDL4-F1
#
_cell.length_a   1.000
_cell.length_b   1.000
_cell.length_c   1.000
_cell.angle_alpha   90.00
_cell.angle_beta   90.00
_cell.angle_gamma   90.00
#
_symmetry.space_group_name_H-M   'P 1'
#
loop_
_entity.id
_entity.type
_entity.pdbx_description
1 polymer ?
#
loop_
_entity_poly.entity_id
_entity_poly.type
_entity_poly.pdbx_seq_one_letter_code
_entity_poly.pdbx_strand_id
1 'polypeptide(L)'
;MQRWNAKCVYGSEYKSKRSTTLLIIRTLLPNSAAFRKKSKLSCNRRLTMAGNSASFFTLYGYDMLLGLIAAFYVLAVPYTKVEESFNVQAMHDVLIHRYHLEKYDHFEFPGVVPRTFIGAFFVSILASPIVAAMSLVHLPKIYSLYVVRLVLGCITLFTLRFFRKQIRKRFGRQVEAFFVILTASQFHMLFYCTRPLPNVFAFCLVNLTYGFWFNENFHAALRCLIFSTIIFRCDILLLLAPFGLQLLLTNSISLWKAMISCLRTALCCIGLTIMVDSVMWRRLLWPEFEVFWFNSVLNRSSEWGTHSFHWYFTSALPRSLLASYPLFILGALLDRRIIFYILPVLSFVLLYSKLPHKELRFIISSIPIFNLSAAVAASRLYNNRRKSVWNILYIGMLGLILGSQHVEP
;
A
#
# COMPACT_ATOMS: atom_id res chain seq x y z
N MET A 1 33.89 51.01 46.22
CA MET A 1 34.14 52.28 45.51
C MET A 1 33.26 52.31 44.27
N GLN A 2 32.40 53.33 44.17
CA GLN A 2 31.59 53.76 43.02
C GLN A 2 30.45 52.86 42.48
N ARG A 3 29.47 53.55 41.87
CA ARG A 3 28.03 53.30 41.78
C ARG A 3 27.60 53.73 40.36
N TRP A 4 26.40 53.31 39.91
CA TRP A 4 25.65 53.75 38.69
C TRP A 4 26.07 53.06 37.36
N ASN A 5 25.24 52.78 36.34
CA ASN A 5 23.86 53.16 36.00
C ASN A 5 23.30 52.27 34.85
N ALA A 6 21.98 52.22 34.70
CA ALA A 6 21.25 51.53 33.63
C ALA A 6 21.17 52.29 32.29
N LYS A 7 21.03 51.58 31.15
CA LYS A 7 20.22 51.98 29.96
C LYS A 7 20.07 50.86 28.92
N CYS A 8 18.82 50.63 28.47
CA CYS A 8 18.39 49.75 27.37
C CYS A 8 18.77 50.28 25.98
N VAL A 9 19.02 49.39 24.98
CA VAL A 9 18.59 49.52 23.56
C VAL A 9 18.51 48.13 22.88
N TYR A 10 17.50 47.98 22.02
CA TYR A 10 17.07 46.85 21.17
C TYR A 10 18.09 46.30 20.14
N GLY A 11 17.95 44.99 19.83
CA GLY A 11 17.85 44.48 18.46
C GLY A 11 19.02 43.68 17.84
N SER A 12 18.84 42.38 17.58
CA SER A 12 18.86 41.80 16.22
C SER A 12 18.79 40.26 16.18
N GLU A 13 17.80 39.80 15.41
CA GLU A 13 17.76 38.60 14.56
C GLU A 13 18.18 37.21 15.09
N TYR A 14 17.20 36.50 15.67
CA TYR A 14 17.11 35.04 15.55
C TYR A 14 16.36 34.68 14.26
N LYS A 15 17.09 34.40 13.17
CA LYS A 15 16.51 33.78 11.96
C LYS A 15 16.17 32.32 12.23
N SER A 16 14.91 32.11 12.59
CA SER A 16 14.26 30.79 12.66
C SER A 16 14.42 30.02 11.34
N LYS A 17 15.07 28.84 11.41
CA LYS A 17 14.95 27.76 10.42
C LYS A 17 13.49 27.37 10.32
N ARG A 18 12.74 27.98 9.39
CA ARG A 18 11.42 27.49 8.98
C ARG A 18 11.58 26.08 8.43
N SER A 19 10.98 25.12 9.16
CA SER A 19 10.92 23.69 8.85
C SER A 19 10.61 23.43 7.37
N THR A 20 11.54 22.78 6.67
CA THR A 20 11.46 22.34 5.27
C THR A 20 10.19 21.52 4.99
N THR A 21 9.66 20.84 6.00
CA THR A 21 8.44 20.02 5.91
C THR A 21 7.16 20.84 5.75
N LEU A 22 7.08 22.02 6.39
CA LEU A 22 5.97 22.97 6.21
C LEU A 22 5.95 23.55 4.79
N LEU A 23 7.13 23.68 4.17
CA LEU A 23 7.28 24.06 2.77
C LEU A 23 6.75 22.95 1.85
N ILE A 24 7.12 21.68 2.11
CA ILE A 24 6.66 20.51 1.35
C ILE A 24 5.13 20.37 1.38
N ILE A 25 4.51 20.51 2.55
CA ILE A 25 3.04 20.45 2.69
C ILE A 25 2.37 21.61 1.93
N ARG A 26 2.96 22.82 1.96
CA ARG A 26 2.44 23.97 1.19
C ARG A 26 2.61 23.81 -0.32
N THR A 27 3.69 23.17 -0.78
CA THR A 27 3.91 22.91 -2.22
C THR A 27 3.03 21.79 -2.77
N LEU A 28 2.61 20.83 -1.94
CA LEU A 28 1.77 19.70 -2.35
C LEU A 28 0.26 20.01 -2.35
N LEU A 29 -0.18 21.02 -1.60
CA LEU A 29 -1.60 21.38 -1.51
C LEU A 29 -1.98 22.43 -2.56
N PRO A 30 -2.99 22.18 -3.43
CA PRO A 30 -3.47 23.20 -4.35
C PRO A 30 -4.09 24.37 -3.58
N ASN A 31 -3.71 25.61 -3.94
CA ASN A 31 -4.29 26.83 -3.36
C ASN A 31 -5.81 26.85 -3.57
N SER A 32 -6.56 26.75 -2.49
CA SER A 32 -8.04 26.74 -2.47
C SER A 32 -8.67 28.10 -2.84
N ALA A 33 -7.89 29.09 -3.28
CA ALA A 33 -8.34 30.44 -3.62
C ALA A 33 -8.66 30.63 -5.12
N ALA A 34 -8.40 29.63 -5.99
CA ALA A 34 -8.55 29.78 -7.44
C ALA A 34 -9.98 29.55 -7.99
N PHE A 35 -11.01 29.47 -7.13
CA PHE A 35 -12.41 29.27 -7.54
C PHE A 35 -13.26 30.53 -7.36
N ARG A 36 -12.83 31.65 -7.94
CA ARG A 36 -13.71 32.82 -8.16
C ARG A 36 -13.14 33.77 -9.22
N LYS A 37 -13.44 33.49 -10.48
CA LYS A 37 -13.85 34.43 -11.56
C LYS A 37 -13.59 33.80 -12.93
N LYS A 38 -14.67 33.46 -13.63
CA LYS A 38 -14.70 33.48 -15.09
C LYS A 38 -14.67 34.95 -15.52
N SER A 39 -13.74 35.34 -16.39
CA SER A 39 -14.03 36.06 -17.65
C SER A 39 -12.76 36.60 -18.32
N LYS A 40 -12.83 36.56 -19.66
CA LYS A 40 -11.99 37.19 -20.69
C LYS A 40 -10.73 36.44 -21.18
N LEU A 41 -10.94 35.85 -22.36
CA LEU A 41 -9.97 35.64 -23.44
C LEU A 41 -9.01 36.83 -23.61
N SER A 42 -7.71 36.54 -23.76
CA SER A 42 -6.89 37.03 -24.89
C SER A 42 -5.48 36.44 -24.85
N CYS A 43 -5.12 35.81 -25.97
CA CYS A 43 -3.80 35.54 -26.54
C CYS A 43 -2.54 35.95 -25.76
N ASN A 44 -1.65 34.98 -25.45
CA ASN A 44 -0.32 35.02 -26.06
C ASN A 44 0.39 33.66 -26.04
N ARG A 45 0.82 33.24 -27.23
CA ARG A 45 1.47 31.97 -27.54
C ARG A 45 2.99 32.14 -27.31
N ARG A 46 3.46 31.78 -26.12
CA ARG A 46 4.90 31.59 -25.81
C ARG A 46 5.04 30.47 -24.78
N LEU A 47 5.03 29.21 -25.23
CA LEU A 47 5.11 28.06 -24.35
C LEU A 47 5.64 26.83 -25.11
N THR A 48 6.96 26.71 -25.23
CA THR A 48 7.59 25.47 -25.72
C THR A 48 8.96 25.31 -25.06
N MET A 49 8.95 24.86 -23.80
CA MET A 49 9.91 23.93 -23.17
C MET A 49 9.67 23.82 -21.65
N ALA A 50 9.23 24.90 -20.99
CA ALA A 50 8.90 24.89 -19.55
C ALA A 50 7.55 24.23 -19.21
N GLY A 51 6.63 24.12 -20.18
CA GLY A 51 5.28 23.54 -19.98
C GLY A 51 5.25 22.02 -19.78
N ASN A 52 6.22 21.29 -20.35
CA ASN A 52 6.25 19.83 -20.27
C ASN A 52 6.72 19.34 -18.89
N SER A 53 7.72 20.00 -18.30
CA SER A 53 8.22 19.63 -16.97
C SER A 53 7.18 19.94 -15.88
N ALA A 54 6.53 21.11 -15.92
CA ALA A 54 5.46 21.45 -14.99
C ALA A 54 4.25 20.50 -15.11
N SER A 55 3.86 20.13 -16.34
CA SER A 55 2.80 19.15 -16.58
C SER A 55 3.18 17.75 -16.05
N PHE A 56 4.43 17.32 -16.26
CA PHE A 56 4.95 16.04 -15.78
C PHE A 56 4.91 15.94 -14.24
N PHE A 57 5.42 16.95 -13.52
CA PHE A 57 5.35 16.98 -12.05
C PHE A 57 3.91 17.02 -11.54
N THR A 58 3.01 17.69 -12.26
CA THR A 58 1.58 17.73 -11.91
C THR A 58 0.88 16.37 -12.10
N LEU A 59 1.39 15.54 -13.01
CA LEU A 59 0.77 14.25 -13.37
C LEU A 59 1.42 13.03 -12.68
N TYR A 60 2.71 13.11 -12.38
CA TYR A 60 3.53 12.01 -11.84
C TYR A 60 4.27 12.36 -10.54
N GLY A 61 4.21 13.61 -10.05
CA GLY A 61 4.98 14.03 -8.87
C GLY A 61 4.73 13.18 -7.62
N TYR A 62 3.47 12.78 -7.38
CA TYR A 62 3.14 11.87 -6.27
C TYR A 62 3.71 10.46 -6.47
N ASP A 63 3.71 9.95 -7.71
CA ASP A 63 4.26 8.63 -8.01
C ASP A 63 5.78 8.63 -7.83
N MET A 64 6.44 9.73 -8.24
CA MET A 64 7.88 9.91 -8.05
C MET A 64 8.26 9.99 -6.57
N LEU A 65 7.50 10.74 -5.76
CA LEU A 65 7.74 10.82 -4.32
C LEU A 65 7.68 9.44 -3.65
N LEU A 66 6.59 8.69 -3.88
CA LEU A 66 6.42 7.35 -3.30
C LEU A 66 7.47 6.37 -3.85
N GLY A 67 7.80 6.47 -5.13
CA GLY A 67 8.85 5.67 -5.79
C GLY A 67 10.24 5.91 -5.21
N LEU A 68 10.60 7.17 -4.95
CA LEU A 68 11.89 7.52 -4.34
C LEU A 68 12.01 6.98 -2.92
N ILE A 69 10.94 7.05 -2.12
CA ILE A 69 10.92 6.47 -0.77
C ILE A 69 11.03 4.94 -0.82
N ALA A 70 10.30 4.28 -1.72
CA ALA A 70 10.38 2.84 -1.90
C ALA A 70 11.78 2.40 -2.35
N ALA A 71 12.39 3.11 -3.31
CA ALA A 71 13.74 2.85 -3.78
C ALA A 71 14.79 3.10 -2.68
N PHE A 72 14.60 4.13 -1.84
CA PHE A 72 15.43 4.36 -0.67
C PHE A 72 15.43 3.14 0.26
N TYR A 73 14.27 2.54 0.56
CA TYR A 73 14.22 1.33 1.40
C TYR A 73 14.88 0.10 0.77
N VAL A 74 14.86 -0.02 -0.55
CA VAL A 74 15.57 -1.10 -1.27
C VAL A 74 17.08 -0.98 -1.07
N LEU A 75 17.61 0.24 -1.13
CA LEU A 75 19.04 0.52 -0.97
C LEU A 75 19.48 0.50 0.50
N ALA A 76 18.68 1.08 1.39
CA ALA A 76 18.99 1.19 2.81
C ALA A 76 18.86 -0.16 3.54
N VAL A 77 17.93 -1.01 3.11
CA VAL A 77 17.69 -2.33 3.72
C VAL A 77 17.75 -3.43 2.65
N PRO A 78 18.96 -3.76 2.17
CA PRO A 78 19.16 -4.67 1.05
C PRO A 78 18.82 -6.12 1.41
N TYR A 79 19.04 -6.51 2.66
CA TYR A 79 18.84 -7.88 3.14
C TYR A 79 17.35 -8.25 3.33
N THR A 80 17.08 -9.53 3.13
CA THR A 80 15.75 -10.14 3.12
C THR A 80 15.48 -10.84 4.43
N LYS A 81 14.22 -10.80 4.90
CA LYS A 81 13.80 -11.64 6.01
C LYS A 81 13.58 -13.08 5.56
N VAL A 82 13.50 -13.99 6.53
CA VAL A 82 13.29 -15.44 6.29
C VAL A 82 12.01 -15.68 5.48
N GLU A 83 10.97 -14.90 5.69
CA GLU A 83 9.66 -15.12 5.05
C GLU A 83 9.59 -14.59 3.63
N GLU A 84 10.62 -13.85 3.19
CA GLU A 84 10.82 -13.45 1.79
C GLU A 84 11.57 -14.54 1.00
N SER A 85 12.23 -15.49 1.69
CA SER A 85 13.20 -16.41 1.09
C SER A 85 12.65 -17.14 -0.13
N PHE A 86 11.47 -17.77 0.01
CA PHE A 86 10.89 -18.56 -1.06
C PHE A 86 10.76 -17.77 -2.37
N ASN A 87 10.14 -16.58 -2.34
CA ASN A 87 9.93 -15.82 -3.56
C ASN A 87 11.22 -15.17 -4.07
N VAL A 88 12.15 -14.81 -3.18
CA VAL A 88 13.48 -14.33 -3.57
C VAL A 88 14.20 -15.42 -4.37
N GLN A 89 14.26 -16.63 -3.81
CA GLN A 89 14.93 -17.76 -4.45
C GLN A 89 14.19 -18.22 -5.70
N ALA A 90 12.86 -18.29 -5.68
CA ALA A 90 12.07 -18.59 -6.87
C ALA A 90 12.35 -17.60 -8.01
N MET A 91 12.46 -16.29 -7.74
CA MET A 91 12.83 -15.32 -8.77
C MET A 91 14.28 -15.48 -9.23
N HIS A 92 15.22 -15.73 -8.31
CA HIS A 92 16.59 -16.04 -8.66
C HIS A 92 16.67 -17.25 -9.60
N ASP A 93 16.00 -18.34 -9.25
CA ASP A 93 16.08 -19.61 -9.97
C ASP A 93 15.44 -19.51 -11.36
N VAL A 94 14.30 -18.82 -11.46
CA VAL A 94 13.65 -18.54 -12.75
C VAL A 94 14.56 -17.72 -13.66
N LEU A 95 15.25 -16.71 -13.12
CA LEU A 95 16.11 -15.82 -13.91
C LEU A 95 17.46 -16.47 -14.29
N ILE A 96 18.04 -17.26 -13.38
CA ILE A 96 19.40 -17.80 -13.50
C ILE A 96 19.39 -19.26 -13.98
N HIS A 97 18.62 -20.13 -13.33
CA HIS A 97 18.56 -21.56 -13.65
C HIS A 97 17.55 -21.89 -14.75
N ARG A 98 16.56 -21.02 -14.98
CA ARG A 98 15.60 -21.10 -16.09
C ARG A 98 14.89 -22.47 -16.12
N TYR A 99 15.14 -23.29 -17.13
CA TYR A 99 14.47 -24.58 -17.32
C TYR A 99 15.09 -25.72 -16.50
N HIS A 100 16.24 -25.50 -15.85
CA HIS A 100 16.91 -26.52 -15.03
C HIS A 100 16.30 -26.62 -13.64
N LEU A 101 15.11 -27.21 -13.55
CA LEU A 101 14.34 -27.32 -12.30
C LEU A 101 15.11 -28.02 -11.18
N GLU A 102 15.95 -29.00 -11.51
CA GLU A 102 16.82 -29.72 -10.57
C GLU A 102 17.79 -28.83 -9.78
N LYS A 103 18.02 -27.58 -10.21
CA LYS A 103 18.88 -26.61 -9.51
C LYS A 103 18.10 -25.63 -8.63
N TYR A 104 16.78 -25.78 -8.53
CA TYR A 104 15.95 -24.83 -7.79
C TYR A 104 16.03 -25.10 -6.29
N ASP A 105 16.12 -24.01 -5.52
CA ASP A 105 16.35 -24.01 -4.07
C ASP A 105 15.26 -24.77 -3.30
N HIS A 106 14.00 -24.68 -3.74
CA HIS A 106 12.86 -25.28 -3.03
C HIS A 106 12.86 -26.81 -3.00
N PHE A 107 13.69 -27.48 -3.81
CA PHE A 107 13.89 -28.94 -3.69
C PHE A 107 14.81 -29.32 -2.53
N GLU A 108 15.75 -28.45 -2.16
CA GLU A 108 16.63 -28.63 -1.01
C GLU A 108 16.03 -28.00 0.26
N PHE A 109 15.42 -26.82 0.12
CA PHE A 109 14.83 -26.02 1.19
C PHE A 109 13.34 -25.70 0.92
N PRO A 110 12.43 -26.70 0.94
CA PRO A 110 11.02 -26.53 0.58
C PRO A 110 10.21 -25.64 1.55
N GLY A 111 10.74 -25.39 2.76
CA GLY A 111 9.99 -24.76 3.85
C GLY A 111 8.89 -25.67 4.40
N VAL A 112 8.06 -25.14 5.30
CA VAL A 112 7.02 -25.92 6.01
C VAL A 112 5.82 -26.23 5.11
N VAL A 113 5.51 -25.34 4.17
CA VAL A 113 4.36 -25.46 3.27
C VAL A 113 4.73 -24.88 1.91
N PRO A 114 4.30 -25.50 0.79
CA PRO A 114 4.57 -24.96 -0.53
C PRO A 114 3.96 -23.57 -0.73
N ARG A 115 4.58 -22.83 -1.65
CA ARG A 115 4.17 -21.50 -2.07
C ARG A 115 4.08 -21.45 -3.59
N THR A 116 3.23 -20.56 -4.10
CA THR A 116 3.03 -20.42 -5.54
C THR A 116 4.19 -19.71 -6.22
N PHE A 117 4.58 -20.17 -7.42
CA PHE A 117 5.54 -19.54 -8.30
C PHE A 117 4.91 -18.42 -9.15
N ILE A 118 3.59 -18.28 -9.22
CA ILE A 118 2.90 -17.35 -10.13
C ILE A 118 3.40 -15.90 -9.93
N GLY A 119 3.53 -15.45 -8.68
CA GLY A 119 4.03 -14.11 -8.37
C GLY A 119 5.49 -13.91 -8.75
N ALA A 120 6.34 -14.91 -8.43
CA ALA A 120 7.74 -14.91 -8.78
C ALA A 120 7.97 -14.90 -10.30
N PHE A 121 7.19 -15.69 -11.07
CA PHE A 121 7.23 -15.67 -12.52
C PHE A 121 6.87 -14.31 -13.09
N PHE A 122 5.76 -13.71 -12.62
CA PHE A 122 5.32 -12.42 -13.14
C PHE A 122 6.39 -11.33 -12.93
N VAL A 123 7.00 -11.27 -11.74
CA VAL A 123 8.08 -10.32 -11.46
C VAL A 123 9.33 -10.64 -12.28
N SER A 124 9.70 -11.92 -12.38
CA SER A 124 10.89 -12.35 -13.12
C SER A 124 10.79 -12.04 -14.62
N ILE A 125 9.62 -12.23 -15.24
CA ILE A 125 9.39 -11.87 -16.64
C ILE A 125 9.66 -10.38 -16.87
N LEU A 126 9.14 -9.51 -15.99
CA LEU A 126 9.32 -8.07 -16.08
C LEU A 126 10.75 -7.63 -15.76
N ALA A 127 11.44 -8.33 -14.86
CA ALA A 127 12.84 -8.07 -14.51
C ALA A 127 13.84 -8.61 -15.56
N SER A 128 13.44 -9.61 -16.36
CA SER A 128 14.33 -10.36 -17.24
C SER A 128 15.15 -9.53 -18.23
N PRO A 129 14.63 -8.45 -18.87
CA PRO A 129 15.43 -7.69 -19.83
C PRO A 129 16.60 -6.96 -19.13
N ILE A 130 16.35 -6.43 -17.93
CA ILE A 130 17.34 -5.70 -17.15
C ILE A 130 18.38 -6.68 -16.60
N VAL A 131 17.93 -7.81 -16.04
CA VAL A 131 18.82 -8.84 -15.50
C VAL A 131 19.68 -9.48 -16.60
N ALA A 132 19.11 -9.70 -17.79
CA ALA A 132 19.86 -10.17 -18.95
C ALA A 132 20.93 -9.16 -19.36
N ALA A 133 20.60 -7.87 -19.49
CA ALA A 133 21.58 -6.82 -19.79
C ALA A 133 22.71 -6.76 -18.75
N MET A 134 22.38 -6.92 -17.47
CA MET A 134 23.38 -6.92 -16.39
C MET A 134 24.29 -8.16 -16.43
N SER A 135 23.75 -9.31 -16.82
CA SER A 135 24.53 -10.53 -17.01
C SER A 135 25.54 -10.42 -18.17
N LEU A 136 25.19 -9.68 -19.23
CA LEU A 136 26.09 -9.41 -20.35
C LEU A 136 27.30 -8.56 -19.96
N VAL A 137 27.14 -7.70 -18.95
CA VAL A 137 28.22 -6.86 -18.40
C VAL A 137 28.88 -7.53 -17.18
N HIS A 138 28.59 -8.81 -16.93
CA HIS A 138 29.14 -9.60 -15.83
C HIS A 138 28.94 -8.98 -14.44
N LEU A 139 27.82 -8.28 -14.23
CA LEU A 139 27.49 -7.72 -12.92
C LEU A 139 27.17 -8.84 -11.90
N PRO A 140 27.59 -8.67 -10.62
CA PRO A 140 27.25 -9.58 -9.54
C PRO A 140 25.75 -9.86 -9.40
N LYS A 141 25.39 -11.12 -9.07
CA LYS A 141 23.99 -11.56 -8.92
C LYS A 141 23.19 -10.78 -7.89
N ILE A 142 23.84 -10.17 -6.90
CA ILE A 142 23.19 -9.33 -5.89
C ILE A 142 22.40 -8.17 -6.52
N TYR A 143 22.84 -7.66 -7.67
CA TYR A 143 22.13 -6.60 -8.33
C TYR A 143 20.79 -7.06 -8.92
N SER A 144 20.66 -8.34 -9.28
CA SER A 144 19.38 -8.93 -9.71
C SER A 144 18.34 -8.87 -8.58
N LEU A 145 18.76 -9.01 -7.30
CA LEU A 145 17.87 -8.84 -6.15
C LEU A 145 17.28 -7.42 -6.09
N TYR A 146 18.11 -6.39 -6.30
CA TYR A 146 17.62 -5.01 -6.34
C TYR A 146 16.62 -4.80 -7.49
N VAL A 147 16.90 -5.35 -8.66
CA VAL A 147 16.01 -5.23 -9.82
C VAL A 147 14.64 -5.86 -9.54
N VAL A 148 14.58 -7.10 -9.07
CA VAL A 148 13.28 -7.75 -8.81
C VAL A 148 12.48 -7.04 -7.72
N ARG A 149 13.16 -6.51 -6.68
CA ARG A 149 12.52 -5.71 -5.62
C ARG A 149 11.99 -4.38 -6.14
N LEU A 150 12.73 -3.69 -7.00
CA LEU A 150 12.27 -2.45 -7.66
C LEU A 150 11.11 -2.72 -8.61
N VAL A 151 11.14 -3.81 -9.38
CA VAL A 151 10.03 -4.22 -10.26
C VAL A 151 8.77 -4.48 -9.44
N LEU A 152 8.87 -5.24 -8.34
CA LEU A 152 7.74 -5.45 -7.42
C LEU A 152 7.22 -4.14 -6.80
N GLY A 153 8.14 -3.24 -6.42
CA GLY A 153 7.81 -1.90 -5.96
C GLY A 153 7.01 -1.11 -7.00
N CYS A 154 7.47 -1.12 -8.27
CA CYS A 154 6.79 -0.47 -9.38
C CYS A 154 5.39 -1.04 -9.62
N ILE A 155 5.21 -2.37 -9.57
CA ILE A 155 3.91 -3.01 -9.69
C ILE A 155 2.98 -2.56 -8.55
N THR A 156 3.47 -2.60 -7.31
CA THR A 156 2.69 -2.19 -6.14
C THR A 156 2.29 -0.71 -6.22
N LEU A 157 3.21 0.18 -6.57
CA LEU A 157 2.95 1.60 -6.72
C LEU A 157 2.04 1.90 -7.92
N PHE A 158 2.10 1.12 -9.00
CA PHE A 158 1.20 1.26 -10.14
C PHE A 158 -0.25 0.90 -9.76
N THR A 159 -0.46 -0.19 -9.02
CA THR A 159 -1.80 -0.55 -8.53
C THR A 159 -2.32 0.47 -7.51
N LEU A 160 -1.46 0.97 -6.62
CA LEU A 160 -1.80 2.04 -5.68
C LEU A 160 -2.13 3.35 -6.41
N ARG A 161 -1.43 3.68 -7.50
CA ARG A 161 -1.72 4.83 -8.36
C ARG A 161 -3.10 4.72 -8.98
N PHE A 162 -3.49 3.53 -9.45
CA PHE A 162 -4.84 3.31 -9.97
C PHE A 162 -5.89 3.65 -8.91
N PHE A 163 -5.75 3.12 -7.69
CA PHE A 163 -6.63 3.45 -6.57
C PHE A 163 -6.64 4.96 -6.23
N ARG A 164 -5.45 5.58 -6.11
CA ARG A 164 -5.29 7.03 -5.87
C ARG A 164 -6.03 7.88 -6.90
N LYS A 165 -5.96 7.53 -8.19
CA LYS A 165 -6.69 8.25 -9.24
C LYS A 165 -8.21 8.17 -9.04
N GLN A 166 -8.73 7.07 -8.51
CA GLN A 166 -10.17 6.97 -8.20
C GLN A 166 -10.55 7.78 -6.95
N ILE A 167 -9.68 7.83 -5.93
CA ILE A 167 -9.84 8.75 -4.79
C ILE A 167 -9.96 10.19 -5.28
N ARG A 168 -9.05 10.62 -6.17
CA ARG A 168 -9.08 11.96 -6.76
C ARG A 168 -10.40 12.25 -7.48
N LYS A 169 -10.93 11.30 -8.25
CA LYS A 169 -12.20 11.47 -8.96
C LYS A 169 -13.38 11.61 -8.01
N ARG A 170 -13.42 10.82 -6.93
CA ARG A 170 -14.57 10.74 -6.02
C ARG A 170 -14.56 11.79 -4.90
N PHE A 171 -13.37 12.12 -4.38
CA PHE A 171 -13.19 13.00 -3.21
C PHE A 171 -12.37 14.28 -3.51
N GLY A 172 -11.80 14.41 -4.72
CA GLY A 172 -11.08 15.60 -5.16
C GLY A 172 -9.55 15.56 -4.94
N ARG A 173 -8.84 16.51 -5.55
CA ARG A 173 -7.36 16.60 -5.53
C ARG A 173 -6.76 16.82 -4.14
N GLN A 174 -7.50 17.49 -3.25
CA GLN A 174 -7.02 17.78 -1.90
C GLN A 174 -6.97 16.51 -1.04
N VAL A 175 -7.98 15.64 -1.14
CA VAL A 175 -7.99 14.34 -0.45
C VAL A 175 -6.91 13.43 -1.00
N GLU A 176 -6.71 13.43 -2.33
CA GLU A 176 -5.59 12.73 -2.96
C GLU A 176 -4.22 13.20 -2.40
N ALA A 177 -4.01 14.51 -2.24
CA ALA A 177 -2.77 15.05 -1.69
C ALA A 177 -2.53 14.58 -0.25
N PHE A 178 -3.54 14.66 0.62
CA PHE A 178 -3.42 14.16 2.00
C PHE A 178 -3.21 12.65 2.06
N PHE A 179 -3.85 11.88 1.17
CA PHE A 179 -3.63 10.44 1.09
C PHE A 179 -2.16 10.10 0.77
N VAL A 180 -1.54 10.84 -0.15
CA VAL A 180 -0.12 10.68 -0.50
C VAL A 180 0.78 11.11 0.65
N ILE A 181 0.50 12.25 1.30
CA ILE A 181 1.29 12.73 2.45
C ILE A 181 1.28 11.69 3.58
N LEU A 182 0.10 11.18 3.93
CA LEU A 182 -0.05 10.17 4.99
C LEU A 182 0.64 8.85 4.63
N THR A 183 0.53 8.41 3.37
CA THR A 183 1.22 7.20 2.90
C THR A 183 2.74 7.38 2.88
N ALA A 184 3.23 8.56 2.48
CA ALA A 184 4.66 8.89 2.47
C ALA A 184 5.25 9.02 3.87
N SER A 185 4.45 9.42 4.87
CA SER A 185 4.90 9.47 6.28
C SER A 185 4.91 8.11 6.97
N GLN A 186 4.29 7.08 6.39
CA GLN A 186 4.21 5.75 7.00
C GLN A 186 5.36 4.86 6.54
N PHE A 187 6.07 4.28 7.50
CA PHE A 187 7.14 3.32 7.23
C PHE A 187 6.61 2.04 6.55
N HIS A 188 5.63 1.39 7.16
CA HIS A 188 5.27 0.01 6.85
C HIS A 188 4.83 -0.22 5.38
N MET A 189 3.96 0.62 4.81
CA MET A 189 3.45 0.37 3.46
C MET A 189 4.55 0.46 2.40
N LEU A 190 5.36 1.52 2.42
CA LEU A 190 6.43 1.74 1.44
C LEU A 190 7.66 0.87 1.68
N PHE A 191 7.90 0.44 2.92
CA PHE A 191 8.93 -0.54 3.23
C PHE A 191 8.58 -1.93 2.68
N TYR A 192 7.34 -2.39 2.89
CA TYR A 192 6.93 -3.72 2.43
C TYR A 192 6.65 -3.80 0.93
N CYS A 193 6.31 -2.70 0.25
CA CYS A 193 5.90 -2.75 -1.17
C CYS A 193 6.96 -3.29 -2.15
N THR A 194 8.24 -3.36 -1.72
CA THR A 194 9.37 -3.88 -2.51
C THR A 194 9.85 -5.24 -2.03
N ARG A 195 9.23 -5.81 -0.99
CA ARG A 195 9.62 -7.09 -0.39
C ARG A 195 8.76 -8.21 -0.96
N PRO A 196 9.33 -9.31 -1.48
CA PRO A 196 8.60 -10.37 -2.17
C PRO A 196 7.89 -11.31 -1.19
N LEU A 197 6.94 -10.76 -0.43
CA LEU A 197 6.07 -11.51 0.46
C LEU A 197 4.79 -11.90 -0.30
N PRO A 198 4.18 -13.06 -0.03
CA PRO A 198 2.83 -13.39 -0.52
C PRO A 198 1.81 -12.29 -0.19
N ASN A 199 1.98 -11.62 0.96
CA ASN A 199 1.18 -10.47 1.38
C ASN A 199 1.24 -9.30 0.39
N VAL A 200 2.40 -9.06 -0.22
CA VAL A 200 2.62 -7.92 -1.12
C VAL A 200 2.06 -8.20 -2.51
N PHE A 201 2.17 -9.45 -2.97
CA PHE A 201 1.46 -9.90 -4.18
C PHE A 201 -0.06 -9.79 -4.04
N ALA A 202 -0.60 -10.27 -2.92
CA ALA A 202 -2.00 -10.10 -2.57
C ALA A 202 -2.40 -8.60 -2.48
N PHE A 203 -1.56 -7.79 -1.85
CA PHE A 203 -1.78 -6.35 -1.70
C PHE A 203 -1.90 -5.61 -3.05
N CYS A 204 -1.12 -6.00 -4.06
CA CYS A 204 -1.25 -5.45 -5.41
C CYS A 204 -2.66 -5.64 -5.98
N LEU A 205 -3.23 -6.83 -5.81
CA LEU A 205 -4.58 -7.14 -6.27
C LEU A 205 -5.65 -6.46 -5.42
N VAL A 206 -5.43 -6.33 -4.11
CA VAL A 206 -6.34 -5.58 -3.23
C VAL A 206 -6.37 -4.09 -3.59
N ASN A 207 -5.24 -3.48 -3.96
CA ASN A 207 -5.22 -2.11 -4.49
C ASN A 207 -6.05 -1.99 -5.78
N LEU A 208 -5.96 -2.97 -6.69
CA LEU A 208 -6.82 -3.02 -7.87
C LEU A 208 -8.30 -3.18 -7.50
N THR A 209 -8.62 -4.05 -6.55
CA THR A 209 -9.99 -4.20 -6.01
C THR A 209 -10.53 -2.88 -5.52
N TYR A 210 -9.79 -2.13 -4.70
CA TYR A 210 -10.23 -0.82 -4.22
C TYR A 210 -10.38 0.19 -5.35
N GLY A 211 -9.48 0.19 -6.35
CA GLY A 211 -9.64 1.00 -7.54
C GLY A 211 -10.92 0.65 -8.34
N PHE A 212 -11.17 -0.62 -8.60
CA PHE A 212 -12.37 -1.05 -9.32
C PHE A 212 -13.65 -0.81 -8.52
N TRP A 213 -13.59 -0.95 -7.20
CA TRP A 213 -14.70 -0.64 -6.31
C TRP A 213 -15.12 0.82 -6.40
N PHE A 214 -14.15 1.74 -6.41
CA PHE A 214 -14.41 3.18 -6.54
C PHE A 214 -14.85 3.57 -7.96
N ASN A 215 -14.44 2.80 -8.96
CA ASN A 215 -14.87 2.92 -10.35
C ASN A 215 -16.18 2.14 -10.63
N GLU A 216 -16.85 1.64 -9.59
CA GLU A 216 -18.15 0.95 -9.66
C GLU A 216 -18.15 -0.32 -10.55
N ASN A 217 -16.97 -0.86 -10.84
CA ASN A 217 -16.80 -2.14 -11.50
C ASN A 217 -16.67 -3.26 -10.47
N PHE A 218 -17.80 -3.57 -9.82
CA PHE A 218 -17.84 -4.50 -8.69
C PHE A 218 -17.42 -5.93 -9.06
N HIS A 219 -17.77 -6.40 -10.27
CA HIS A 219 -17.36 -7.72 -10.73
C HIS A 219 -15.85 -7.83 -10.93
N ALA A 220 -15.19 -6.80 -11.47
CA ALA A 220 -13.72 -6.81 -11.57
C ALA A 220 -13.07 -6.80 -10.17
N ALA A 221 -13.63 -6.04 -9.22
CA ALA A 221 -13.15 -6.01 -7.84
C ALA A 221 -13.22 -7.39 -7.17
N LEU A 222 -14.34 -8.11 -7.34
CA LEU A 222 -14.51 -9.48 -6.85
C LEU A 222 -13.52 -10.45 -7.49
N ARG A 223 -13.31 -10.37 -8.81
CA ARG A 223 -12.35 -11.24 -9.51
C ARG A 223 -10.92 -11.04 -8.99
N CYS A 224 -10.50 -9.81 -8.76
CA CYS A 224 -9.19 -9.51 -8.17
C CYS A 224 -9.03 -10.09 -6.75
N LEU A 225 -10.06 -9.98 -5.90
CA LEU A 225 -10.02 -10.57 -4.55
C LEU A 225 -9.98 -12.10 -4.61
N ILE A 226 -10.76 -12.74 -5.48
CA ILE A 226 -10.77 -14.20 -5.62
C ILE A 226 -9.41 -14.71 -6.10
N PHE A 227 -8.84 -14.05 -7.11
CA PHE A 227 -7.50 -14.36 -7.57
C PHE A 227 -6.49 -14.25 -6.42
N SER A 228 -6.55 -13.16 -5.66
CA SER A 228 -5.68 -12.96 -4.49
C SER A 228 -5.85 -14.06 -3.45
N THR A 229 -7.09 -14.47 -3.18
CA THR A 229 -7.42 -15.49 -2.18
C THR A 229 -6.93 -16.88 -2.58
N ILE A 230 -7.09 -17.26 -3.84
CA ILE A 230 -6.81 -18.62 -4.31
C ILE A 230 -5.34 -18.85 -4.60
N ILE A 231 -4.66 -17.83 -5.15
CA ILE A 231 -3.28 -17.97 -5.63
C ILE A 231 -2.28 -17.56 -4.56
N PHE A 232 -2.47 -16.41 -3.92
CA PHE A 232 -1.44 -15.85 -3.05
C PHE A 232 -1.68 -16.10 -1.57
N ARG A 233 -2.93 -15.92 -1.10
CA ARG A 233 -3.24 -15.73 0.32
C ARG A 233 -4.69 -16.02 0.67
N CYS A 234 -4.99 -17.20 1.23
CA CYS A 234 -6.35 -17.64 1.58
C CYS A 234 -7.02 -16.77 2.64
N ASP A 235 -6.24 -16.13 3.51
CA ASP A 235 -6.71 -15.20 4.54
C ASP A 235 -7.34 -13.91 3.97
N ILE A 236 -7.07 -13.57 2.70
CA ILE A 236 -7.82 -12.51 1.99
C ILE A 236 -9.30 -12.86 1.82
N LEU A 237 -9.68 -14.14 2.00
CA LEU A 237 -11.09 -14.54 2.15
C LEU A 237 -11.80 -13.74 3.25
N LEU A 238 -11.10 -13.40 4.34
CA LEU A 238 -11.64 -12.61 5.45
C LEU A 238 -11.97 -11.16 5.04
N LEU A 239 -11.41 -10.67 3.92
CA LEU A 239 -11.79 -9.40 3.30
C LEU A 239 -12.83 -9.61 2.20
N LEU A 240 -12.69 -10.67 1.38
CA LEU A 240 -13.63 -11.02 0.32
C LEU A 240 -15.05 -11.24 0.83
N ALA A 241 -15.21 -11.96 1.94
CA ALA A 241 -16.52 -12.27 2.51
C ALA A 241 -17.30 -11.00 2.95
N PRO A 242 -16.78 -10.11 3.81
CA PRO A 242 -17.50 -8.89 4.19
C PRO A 242 -17.65 -7.91 3.02
N PHE A 243 -16.68 -7.85 2.10
CA PHE A 243 -16.80 -7.03 0.90
C PHE A 243 -17.94 -7.50 -0.02
N GLY A 244 -17.99 -8.80 -0.31
CA GLY A 244 -19.02 -9.40 -1.13
C GLY A 244 -20.41 -9.28 -0.48
N LEU A 245 -20.50 -9.54 0.82
CA LEU A 245 -21.73 -9.35 1.59
C LEU A 245 -22.22 -7.92 1.50
N GLN A 246 -21.34 -6.94 1.66
CA GLN A 246 -21.74 -5.54 1.57
C GLN A 246 -22.28 -5.20 0.18
N LEU A 247 -21.65 -5.66 -0.90
CA LEU A 247 -22.13 -5.41 -2.26
C LEU A 247 -23.51 -6.03 -2.53
N LEU A 248 -23.80 -7.18 -1.91
CA LEU A 248 -25.12 -7.81 -1.96
C LEU A 248 -26.15 -6.99 -1.17
N LEU A 249 -25.81 -6.59 0.07
CA LEU A 249 -26.69 -5.80 0.93
C LEU A 249 -27.02 -4.43 0.32
N THR A 250 -26.11 -3.84 -0.45
CA THR A 250 -26.35 -2.58 -1.16
C THR A 250 -26.91 -2.75 -2.56
N ASN A 251 -27.34 -3.97 -2.95
CA ASN A 251 -27.87 -4.30 -4.27
C ASN A 251 -26.97 -3.84 -5.43
N SER A 252 -25.66 -3.73 -5.18
CA SER A 252 -24.69 -3.29 -6.18
C SER A 252 -24.31 -4.40 -7.15
N ILE A 253 -24.56 -5.66 -6.75
CA ILE A 253 -24.42 -6.86 -7.57
C ILE A 253 -25.63 -7.78 -7.37
N SER A 254 -26.01 -8.49 -8.43
CA SER A 254 -26.98 -9.58 -8.32
C SER A 254 -26.31 -10.83 -7.76
N LEU A 255 -26.93 -11.48 -6.77
CA LEU A 255 -26.42 -12.70 -6.13
C LEU A 255 -26.06 -13.77 -7.15
N TRP A 256 -26.96 -14.07 -8.09
CA TRP A 256 -26.75 -15.12 -9.08
C TRP A 256 -25.58 -14.80 -10.03
N LYS A 257 -25.54 -13.57 -10.56
CA LYS A 257 -24.44 -13.13 -11.43
C LYS A 257 -23.11 -13.09 -10.69
N ALA A 258 -23.12 -12.68 -9.43
CA ALA A 258 -21.94 -12.69 -8.57
C ALA A 258 -21.44 -14.12 -8.36
N MET A 259 -22.31 -15.06 -7.97
CA MET A 259 -21.97 -16.46 -7.77
C MET A 259 -21.35 -17.10 -9.02
N ILE A 260 -21.96 -16.93 -10.20
CA ILE A 260 -21.39 -17.44 -11.46
C ILE A 260 -20.02 -16.82 -11.74
N SER A 261 -19.89 -15.49 -11.59
CA SER A 261 -18.62 -14.80 -11.79
C SER A 261 -17.54 -15.30 -10.82
N CYS A 262 -17.90 -15.50 -9.56
CA CYS A 262 -17.00 -15.98 -8.52
C CYS A 262 -16.55 -17.41 -8.81
N LEU A 263 -17.49 -18.32 -9.11
CA LEU A 263 -17.20 -19.72 -9.41
C LEU A 263 -16.30 -19.87 -10.65
N ARG A 264 -16.63 -19.18 -11.75
CA ARG A 264 -15.81 -19.20 -12.98
C ARG A 264 -14.39 -18.71 -12.74
N THR A 265 -14.25 -17.64 -11.95
CA THR A 265 -12.94 -17.09 -11.62
C THR A 265 -12.17 -18.04 -10.70
N ALA A 266 -12.84 -18.64 -9.72
CA ALA A 266 -12.23 -19.57 -8.80
C ALA A 266 -11.71 -20.82 -9.51
N LEU A 267 -12.53 -21.46 -10.35
CA LEU A 267 -12.12 -22.61 -11.15
C LEU A 267 -10.95 -22.29 -12.09
N CYS A 268 -10.97 -21.11 -12.71
CA CYS A 268 -9.86 -20.66 -13.55
C CYS A 268 -8.56 -20.44 -12.75
N CYS A 269 -8.65 -19.83 -11.56
CA CYS A 269 -7.48 -19.61 -10.69
C CYS A 269 -6.93 -20.92 -10.12
N ILE A 270 -7.80 -21.86 -9.72
CA ILE A 270 -7.42 -23.20 -9.27
C ILE A 270 -6.72 -23.96 -10.40
N GLY A 271 -7.29 -23.94 -11.61
CA GLY A 271 -6.65 -24.55 -12.78
C GLY A 271 -5.26 -23.94 -13.06
N LEU A 272 -5.13 -22.61 -12.96
CA LEU A 272 -3.87 -21.91 -13.17
C LEU A 272 -2.80 -22.29 -12.14
N THR A 273 -3.12 -22.25 -10.83
CA THR A 273 -2.15 -22.61 -9.77
C THR A 273 -1.78 -24.08 -9.83
N ILE A 274 -2.74 -24.98 -10.04
CA ILE A 274 -2.44 -26.41 -10.19
C ILE A 274 -1.53 -26.63 -11.40
N MET A 275 -1.83 -26.01 -12.56
CA MET A 275 -1.02 -26.18 -13.77
C MET A 275 0.41 -25.67 -13.58
N VAL A 276 0.59 -24.46 -13.04
CA VAL A 276 1.92 -23.85 -12.88
C VAL A 276 2.69 -24.50 -11.74
N ASP A 277 2.07 -24.59 -10.56
CA ASP A 277 2.78 -24.99 -9.35
C ASP A 277 3.05 -26.50 -9.34
N SER A 278 2.20 -27.34 -9.93
CA SER A 278 2.47 -28.78 -9.98
C SER A 278 3.70 -29.12 -10.84
N VAL A 279 3.95 -28.34 -11.90
CA VAL A 279 5.17 -28.46 -12.70
C VAL A 279 6.39 -28.06 -11.88
N MET A 280 6.32 -26.92 -11.18
CA MET A 280 7.44 -26.41 -10.38
C MET A 280 7.78 -27.29 -9.18
N TRP A 281 6.78 -27.90 -8.56
CA TRP A 281 6.95 -28.76 -7.39
C TRP A 281 7.06 -30.25 -7.73
N ARG A 282 7.00 -30.64 -9.02
CA ARG A 282 7.05 -32.04 -9.50
C ARG A 282 6.01 -32.97 -8.86
N ARG A 283 4.90 -32.43 -8.36
CA ARG A 283 3.78 -33.19 -7.80
C ARG A 283 2.49 -32.41 -7.96
N LEU A 284 1.36 -33.09 -8.13
CA LEU A 284 0.05 -32.43 -8.21
C LEU A 284 -0.27 -31.75 -6.88
N LEU A 285 -0.42 -30.42 -6.89
CA LEU A 285 -0.74 -29.67 -5.68
C LEU A 285 -1.40 -28.32 -5.96
N TRP A 286 -2.10 -27.81 -4.95
CA TRP A 286 -2.55 -26.42 -4.88
C TRP A 286 -1.89 -25.80 -3.64
N PRO A 287 -0.88 -24.91 -3.78
CA PRO A 287 -0.05 -24.48 -2.65
C PRO A 287 -0.89 -23.88 -1.53
N GLU A 288 -1.81 -22.98 -1.89
CA GLU A 288 -2.58 -22.23 -0.91
C GLU A 288 -3.65 -23.09 -0.20
N PHE A 289 -4.10 -24.18 -0.82
CA PHE A 289 -4.93 -25.16 -0.13
C PHE A 289 -4.14 -25.93 0.94
N GLU A 290 -2.90 -26.32 0.67
CA GLU A 290 -2.03 -26.94 1.69
C GLU A 290 -1.73 -25.96 2.83
N VAL A 291 -1.53 -24.67 2.53
CA VAL A 291 -1.40 -23.59 3.54
C VAL A 291 -2.65 -23.46 4.38
N PHE A 292 -3.82 -23.46 3.76
CA PHE A 292 -5.09 -23.41 4.46
C PHE A 292 -5.28 -24.63 5.36
N TRP A 293 -5.02 -25.83 4.84
CA TRP A 293 -5.11 -27.09 5.58
C TRP A 293 -4.19 -27.10 6.79
N PHE A 294 -2.91 -26.77 6.59
CA PHE A 294 -1.91 -26.74 7.65
C PHE A 294 -2.25 -25.74 8.77
N ASN A 295 -2.67 -24.52 8.41
CA ASN A 295 -2.86 -23.47 9.41
C ASN A 295 -4.24 -23.49 10.06
N SER A 296 -5.30 -23.76 9.29
CA SER A 296 -6.69 -23.63 9.74
C SER A 296 -7.28 -24.96 10.20
N VAL A 297 -6.95 -26.06 9.52
CA VAL A 297 -7.51 -27.39 9.85
C VAL A 297 -6.66 -28.09 10.90
N LEU A 298 -5.33 -28.11 10.72
CA LEU A 298 -4.40 -28.70 11.71
C LEU A 298 -4.07 -27.73 12.87
N ASN A 299 -4.55 -26.49 12.81
CA ASN A 299 -4.36 -25.45 13.83
C ASN A 299 -2.89 -25.19 14.23
N ARG A 300 -1.94 -25.43 13.31
CA ARG A 300 -0.50 -25.25 13.54
C ARG A 300 -0.06 -23.77 13.52
N SER A 301 -0.99 -22.85 13.26
CA SER A 301 -0.70 -21.42 13.27
C SER A 301 -0.25 -20.91 14.64
N SER A 302 -0.69 -21.54 15.74
CA SER A 302 -0.32 -21.17 17.11
C SER A 302 1.16 -21.41 17.45
N GLU A 303 1.85 -22.27 16.70
CA GLU A 303 3.27 -22.61 16.90
C GLU A 303 4.20 -21.44 16.60
N TRP A 304 3.73 -20.46 15.82
CA TRP A 304 4.46 -19.25 15.45
C TRP A 304 4.26 -18.11 16.47
N GLY A 305 3.77 -18.44 17.67
CA GLY A 305 3.44 -17.49 18.72
C GLY A 305 2.02 -16.97 18.62
N THR A 306 1.47 -16.55 19.77
CA THR A 306 0.08 -16.08 19.88
C THR A 306 0.02 -14.67 20.47
N HIS A 307 -1.00 -13.93 20.06
CA HIS A 307 -1.26 -12.58 20.54
C HIS A 307 -2.73 -12.42 20.93
N SER A 308 -2.99 -11.52 21.87
CA SER A 308 -4.35 -11.20 22.32
C SER A 308 -5.24 -10.72 21.17
N PHE A 309 -6.56 -10.84 21.32
CA PHE A 309 -7.55 -10.41 20.32
C PHE A 309 -7.35 -8.94 19.91
N HIS A 310 -7.13 -8.05 20.88
CA HIS A 310 -7.03 -6.61 20.65
C HIS A 310 -5.68 -6.15 20.06
N TRP A 311 -4.70 -7.04 19.88
CA TRP A 311 -3.33 -6.70 19.48
C TRP A 311 -3.26 -5.88 18.17
N TYR A 312 -4.12 -6.18 17.19
CA TYR A 312 -4.15 -5.39 15.96
C TYR A 312 -4.55 -3.94 16.22
N PHE A 313 -5.49 -3.70 17.12
CA PHE A 313 -5.98 -2.35 17.44
C PHE A 313 -5.06 -1.59 18.39
N THR A 314 -4.40 -2.27 19.32
CA THR A 314 -3.53 -1.64 20.33
C THR A 314 -2.08 -1.50 19.87
N SER A 315 -1.60 -2.36 18.97
CA SER A 315 -0.19 -2.40 18.58
C SER A 315 0.03 -2.25 17.07
N ALA A 316 -0.60 -3.10 16.25
CA ALA A 316 -0.27 -3.13 14.82
C ALA A 316 -0.79 -1.91 14.05
N LEU A 317 -2.06 -1.55 14.22
CA LEU A 317 -2.68 -0.41 13.54
C LEU A 317 -2.08 0.93 13.98
N PRO A 318 -1.85 1.21 15.28
CA PRO A 318 -1.18 2.44 15.70
C PRO A 318 0.21 2.61 15.08
N ARG A 319 1.02 1.53 15.04
CA ARG A 319 2.36 1.55 14.41
C ARG A 319 2.30 1.66 12.88
N SER A 320 1.29 1.07 12.25
CA SER A 320 1.13 1.11 10.78
C SER A 320 0.61 2.45 10.29
N LEU A 321 -0.37 3.01 11.00
CA LEU A 321 -1.13 4.18 10.56
C LEU A 321 -0.55 5.49 11.09
N LEU A 322 0.14 5.47 12.24
CA LEU A 322 0.71 6.64 12.89
C LEU A 322 -0.34 7.76 13.03
N ALA A 323 -0.10 8.94 12.45
CA ALA A 323 -1.04 10.05 12.41
C ALA A 323 -2.41 9.66 11.81
N SER A 324 -2.45 8.72 10.86
CA SER A 324 -3.69 8.23 10.26
C SER A 324 -4.56 7.46 11.25
N TYR A 325 -4.03 6.94 12.36
CA TYR A 325 -4.79 6.11 13.31
C TYR A 325 -5.92 6.91 13.99
N PRO A 326 -5.67 8.02 14.70
CA PRO A 326 -6.76 8.83 15.22
C PRO A 326 -7.57 9.53 14.11
N LEU A 327 -6.92 9.88 12.98
CA LEU A 327 -7.58 10.60 11.90
C LEU A 327 -8.58 9.75 11.11
N PHE A 328 -8.38 8.44 10.96
CA PHE A 328 -9.35 7.60 10.24
C PHE A 328 -10.67 7.49 11.01
N ILE A 329 -10.61 7.48 12.35
CA ILE A 329 -11.78 7.49 13.23
C ILE A 329 -12.53 8.82 13.03
N LEU A 330 -11.79 9.93 13.09
CA LEU A 330 -12.36 11.27 12.83
C LEU A 330 -12.97 11.35 11.42
N GLY A 331 -12.35 10.75 10.41
CA GLY A 331 -12.86 10.71 9.05
C GLY A 331 -14.20 9.98 8.94
N ALA A 332 -14.34 8.84 9.62
CA ALA A 332 -15.58 8.08 9.69
C ALA A 332 -16.71 8.90 10.36
N LEU A 333 -16.38 9.68 11.40
CA LEU A 333 -17.35 10.55 12.08
C LEU A 333 -17.74 11.78 11.24
N LEU A 334 -16.80 12.35 10.50
CA LEU A 334 -17.00 13.59 9.73
C LEU A 334 -17.68 13.38 8.37
N ASP A 335 -17.51 12.21 7.75
CA ASP A 335 -18.09 11.89 6.44
C ASP A 335 -18.64 10.47 6.40
N ARG A 336 -19.97 10.36 6.55
CA ARG A 336 -20.69 9.07 6.54
C ARG A 336 -20.49 8.27 5.24
N ARG A 337 -20.13 8.91 4.13
CA ARG A 337 -19.87 8.21 2.85
C ARG A 337 -18.68 7.27 2.95
N ILE A 338 -17.75 7.52 3.86
CA ILE A 338 -16.54 6.70 4.04
C ILE A 338 -16.85 5.43 4.82
N ILE A 339 -17.88 5.44 5.67
CA ILE A 339 -18.27 4.27 6.48
C ILE A 339 -18.53 3.06 5.58
N PHE A 340 -19.18 3.26 4.44
CA PHE A 340 -19.35 2.22 3.42
C PHE A 340 -18.01 1.59 3.04
N TYR A 341 -16.93 2.35 2.87
CA TYR A 341 -15.63 1.77 2.52
C TYR A 341 -14.89 1.14 3.71
N ILE A 342 -15.06 1.69 4.90
CA ILE A 342 -14.38 1.22 6.12
C ILE A 342 -14.96 -0.10 6.61
N LEU A 343 -16.28 -0.31 6.53
CA LEU A 343 -16.94 -1.45 7.16
C LEU A 343 -16.35 -2.81 6.76
N PRO A 344 -16.10 -3.13 5.47
CA PRO A 344 -15.52 -4.42 5.11
C PRO A 344 -14.09 -4.59 5.60
N VAL A 345 -13.32 -3.49 5.62
CA VAL A 345 -11.92 -3.49 6.01
C VAL A 345 -11.77 -3.59 7.53
N LEU A 346 -12.63 -2.92 8.28
CA LEU A 346 -12.69 -3.06 9.74
C LEU A 346 -13.14 -4.47 10.11
N SER A 347 -14.12 -5.03 9.39
CA SER A 347 -14.58 -6.41 9.56
C SER A 347 -13.44 -7.40 9.27
N PHE A 348 -12.66 -7.18 8.22
CA PHE A 348 -11.46 -7.96 7.93
C PHE A 348 -10.48 -7.97 9.10
N VAL A 349 -10.13 -6.80 9.67
CA VAL A 349 -9.22 -6.72 10.82
C VAL A 349 -9.82 -7.41 12.06
N LEU A 350 -11.12 -7.26 12.32
CA LEU A 350 -11.81 -7.92 13.43
C LEU A 350 -11.87 -9.44 13.29
N LEU A 351 -12.13 -9.94 12.09
CA LEU A 351 -12.14 -11.38 11.80
C LEU A 351 -10.73 -11.95 11.94
N TYR A 352 -9.72 -11.26 11.39
CA TYR A 352 -8.32 -11.66 11.55
C TYR A 352 -7.89 -11.64 13.03
N SER A 353 -8.41 -10.71 13.82
CA SER A 353 -8.11 -10.60 15.26
C SER A 353 -8.47 -11.85 16.06
N LYS A 354 -9.41 -12.68 15.56
CA LYS A 354 -9.78 -13.96 16.17
C LYS A 354 -8.73 -15.05 15.99
N LEU A 355 -7.85 -14.93 15.00
CA LEU A 355 -6.78 -15.90 14.77
C LEU A 355 -5.68 -15.76 15.82
N PRO A 356 -5.11 -16.87 16.33
CA PRO A 356 -4.16 -16.84 17.44
C PRO A 356 -2.87 -16.13 17.06
N HIS A 357 -2.30 -16.49 15.90
CA HIS A 357 -1.08 -15.89 15.37
C HIS A 357 -1.40 -14.62 14.58
N LYS A 358 -0.60 -13.56 14.83
CA LYS A 358 -0.83 -12.22 14.31
C LYS A 358 0.47 -11.58 13.90
N GLU A 359 0.45 -10.91 12.75
CA GLU A 359 1.58 -10.13 12.27
C GLU A 359 1.06 -8.90 11.54
N LEU A 360 1.82 -7.80 11.60
CA LEU A 360 1.42 -6.53 10.99
C LEU A 360 1.20 -6.66 9.48
N ARG A 361 2.04 -7.45 8.79
CA ARG A 361 1.95 -7.64 7.33
C ARG A 361 0.67 -8.31 6.86
N PHE A 362 -0.01 -9.07 7.72
CA PHE A 362 -1.28 -9.73 7.35
C PHE A 362 -2.41 -8.74 7.13
N ILE A 363 -2.40 -7.62 7.85
CA ILE A 363 -3.43 -6.58 7.73
C ILE A 363 -3.00 -5.42 6.83
N ILE A 364 -1.90 -5.53 6.08
CA ILE A 364 -1.38 -4.43 5.25
C ILE A 364 -2.41 -3.94 4.21
N SER A 365 -3.24 -4.86 3.73
CA SER A 365 -4.38 -4.60 2.85
C SER A 365 -5.40 -3.62 3.41
N SER A 366 -5.48 -3.45 4.73
CA SER A 366 -6.40 -2.50 5.36
C SER A 366 -5.94 -1.04 5.31
N ILE A 367 -4.63 -0.82 5.24
CA ILE A 367 -4.01 0.50 5.41
C ILE A 367 -4.50 1.53 4.36
N PRO A 368 -4.63 1.23 3.05
CA PRO A 368 -5.08 2.22 2.07
C PRO A 368 -6.47 2.80 2.39
N ILE A 369 -7.43 2.00 2.85
CA ILE A 369 -8.78 2.49 3.14
C ILE A 369 -8.80 3.34 4.42
N PHE A 370 -8.01 2.96 5.43
CA PHE A 370 -7.85 3.81 6.62
C PHE A 370 -7.13 5.14 6.30
N ASN A 371 -6.12 5.12 5.44
CA ASN A 371 -5.46 6.33 4.94
C ASN A 371 -6.41 7.23 4.15
N LEU A 372 -7.32 6.65 3.35
CA LEU A 372 -8.36 7.42 2.67
C LEU A 372 -9.26 8.15 3.69
N SER A 373 -9.73 7.44 4.72
CA SER A 373 -10.57 8.06 5.75
C SER A 373 -9.83 9.20 6.46
N ALA A 374 -8.59 8.96 6.86
CA ALA A 374 -7.73 9.97 7.46
C ALA A 374 -7.49 11.17 6.52
N ALA A 375 -7.34 10.94 5.22
CA ALA A 375 -7.16 11.98 4.22
C ALA A 375 -8.41 12.86 4.04
N VAL A 376 -9.62 12.29 4.15
CA VAL A 376 -10.85 13.09 4.13
C VAL A 376 -10.97 13.93 5.39
N ALA A 377 -10.64 13.37 6.57
CA ALA A 377 -10.57 14.15 7.82
C ALA A 377 -9.60 15.32 7.68
N ALA A 378 -8.38 15.05 7.21
CA ALA A 378 -7.34 16.05 7.03
C ALA A 378 -7.74 17.16 6.05
N SER A 379 -8.41 16.80 4.94
CA SER A 379 -8.96 17.75 3.99
C SER A 379 -10.01 18.67 4.64
N ARG A 380 -10.90 18.11 5.46
CA ARG A 380 -11.95 18.88 6.16
C ARG A 380 -11.38 19.79 7.24
N LEU A 381 -10.38 19.32 8.00
CA LEU A 381 -9.64 20.12 8.97
C LEU A 381 -8.94 21.30 8.29
N TYR A 382 -8.23 21.06 7.20
CA TYR A 382 -7.56 22.12 6.44
C TYR A 382 -8.54 23.17 5.91
N ASN A 383 -9.68 22.76 5.37
CA ASN A 383 -10.67 23.69 4.82
C ASN A 383 -11.34 24.57 5.90
N ASN A 384 -11.47 24.05 7.13
CA ASN A 384 -12.09 24.77 8.24
C ASN A 384 -11.09 25.45 9.20
N ARG A 385 -9.78 25.40 8.92
CA ARG A 385 -8.69 25.87 9.79
C ARG A 385 -8.79 27.31 10.31
N ARG A 386 -9.63 28.15 9.71
CA ARG A 386 -9.87 29.54 10.16
C ARG A 386 -10.89 29.66 11.31
N LYS A 387 -11.63 28.59 11.62
CA LYS A 387 -12.59 28.55 12.73
C LYS A 387 -11.87 28.11 14.01
N SER A 388 -12.20 28.70 15.16
CA SER A 388 -11.46 28.52 16.43
C SER A 388 -11.18 27.04 16.78
N VAL A 389 -12.23 26.22 17.00
CA VAL A 389 -12.08 24.79 17.35
C VAL A 389 -11.36 23.98 16.27
N TRP A 390 -11.64 24.28 14.99
CA TRP A 390 -11.03 23.58 13.86
C TRP A 390 -9.55 23.93 13.68
N ASN A 391 -9.13 25.13 14.10
CA ASN A 391 -7.74 25.53 14.08
C ASN A 391 -6.91 24.68 15.07
N ILE A 392 -7.43 24.43 16.27
CA ILE A 392 -6.78 23.58 17.27
C ILE A 392 -6.62 22.15 16.72
N LEU A 393 -7.69 21.58 16.16
CA LEU A 393 -7.64 20.24 15.55
C LEU A 393 -6.68 20.18 14.35
N TYR A 394 -6.61 21.24 13.54
CA TYR A 394 -5.68 21.35 12.43
C TYR A 394 -4.22 21.41 12.90
N ILE A 395 -3.93 22.19 13.94
CA ILE A 395 -2.59 22.25 14.57
C ILE A 395 -2.23 20.87 15.16
N GLY A 396 -3.17 20.21 15.86
CA GLY A 396 -2.99 18.86 16.36
C GLY A 396 -2.68 17.85 15.25
N MET A 397 -3.39 17.92 14.13
CA MET A 397 -3.12 17.09 12.94
C MET A 397 -1.71 17.33 12.39
N LEU A 398 -1.26 18.58 12.27
CA LEU A 398 0.11 18.89 11.83
C LEU A 398 1.14 18.34 12.82
N GLY A 399 0.89 18.48 14.12
CA GLY A 399 1.72 17.91 15.18
C GLY A 399 1.84 16.39 15.07
N LEU A 400 0.73 15.68 14.81
CA LEU A 400 0.73 14.24 14.61
C LEU A 400 1.52 13.81 13.37
N ILE A 401 1.35 14.50 12.24
CA ILE A 401 2.07 14.19 11.00
C ILE A 401 3.58 14.43 11.19
N LEU A 402 3.97 15.52 11.85
CA LEU A 402 5.38 15.81 12.10
C LEU A 402 5.99 14.87 13.15
N GLY A 403 5.26 14.60 14.24
CA GLY A 403 5.69 13.68 15.30
C GLY A 403 5.79 12.23 14.83
N SER A 404 5.00 11.84 13.83
CA SER A 404 5.08 10.50 13.24
C SER A 404 6.42 10.18 12.56
N GLN A 405 7.24 11.20 12.24
CA GLN A 405 8.59 11.00 11.69
C GLN A 405 9.64 10.68 12.77
N HIS A 406 9.31 10.83 14.05
CA HIS A 406 10.21 10.58 15.19
C HIS A 406 9.91 9.27 15.93
N VAL A 407 8.89 8.53 15.51
CA VAL A 407 8.59 7.21 16.10
C VAL A 407 9.42 6.19 15.35
N GLU A 408 10.54 5.78 15.95
CA GLU A 408 11.36 4.68 15.43
C GLU A 408 10.53 3.37 15.34
N PRO A 409 10.68 2.58 14.26
CA PRO A 409 9.94 1.33 14.03
C PRO A 409 10.27 0.20 15.00
#